data_AF-A0A9D4BAX1-F1
#
_entry.id   AF-A0A9D4BAX1-F1
#
_cell.length_a   1.000
_cell.length_b   1.000
_cell.length_c   1.000
_cell.angle_alpha   90.00
_cell.angle_beta   90.00
_cell.angle_gamma   90.00
#
_symmetry.space_group_name_H-M   'P 1'
#
loop_
_entity.id
_entity.type
_entity.pdbx_description
1 polymer ?
#
loop_
_entity_poly.entity_id
_entity_poly.type
_entity_poly.pdbx_seq_one_letter_code
_entity_poly.pdbx_strand_id
1 'polypeptide(L)'
;MSRGQPYAPRPGSSPARPGRRTESQDYLLLGSGLCEENLLPPYAYYPVECSEKQKHDSFSHSRSRINAYKGLASPAYLSLSSEDPVMTALELSNELAVLANIEKEFKNDYKKLSMQCKDFVVGLLDLCRNTEEVEAILNGDVEMSHSSGERGRPSLSRLKLAIKYEVKKFVAHPNCQQQLLSIWYENLSGLRQQTMAVKFLVVLAVAVGLPFLSVVYWIAPCSK
;
A
#
# COMPACT_ATOMS: atom_id res chain seq x y z
N MET A 1 -34.02 -75.33 9.72
CA MET A 1 -34.25 -73.88 9.71
C MET A 1 -32.91 -73.19 9.47
N SER A 2 -32.60 -72.95 8.20
CA SER A 2 -31.48 -72.12 7.71
C SER A 2 -31.87 -71.65 6.33
N ARG A 3 -31.96 -70.34 6.12
CA ARG A 3 -31.86 -69.70 4.81
C ARG A 3 -31.62 -68.21 5.00
N GLY A 4 -30.39 -67.78 4.72
CA GLY A 4 -30.10 -66.39 4.44
C GLY A 4 -30.67 -65.99 3.07
N GLN A 5 -30.97 -64.72 2.91
CA GLN A 5 -31.15 -64.10 1.60
C GLN A 5 -30.51 -62.71 1.54
N PRO A 6 -30.13 -62.26 0.33
CA PRO A 6 -29.05 -61.34 0.08
C PRO A 6 -29.52 -59.95 -0.39
N TYR A 7 -28.53 -59.07 -0.52
CA TYR A 7 -28.57 -57.70 -1.01
C TYR A 7 -29.33 -57.50 -2.34
N ALA A 8 -30.10 -56.41 -2.41
CA ALA A 8 -30.53 -55.76 -3.65
C ALA A 8 -30.27 -54.23 -3.56
N PRO A 9 -29.85 -53.56 -4.65
CA PRO A 9 -29.36 -52.17 -4.63
C PRO A 9 -30.48 -51.14 -4.81
N ARG A 10 -30.33 -49.95 -4.22
CA ARG A 10 -31.14 -48.76 -4.57
C ARG A 10 -30.37 -47.82 -5.51
N PRO A 11 -31.06 -47.14 -6.45
CA PRO A 11 -30.43 -46.34 -7.49
C PRO A 11 -30.21 -44.88 -7.07
N GLY A 12 -29.13 -44.30 -7.59
CA GLY A 12 -29.07 -42.89 -8.00
C GLY A 12 -28.91 -41.81 -6.93
N SER A 13 -27.70 -41.34 -6.73
CA SER A 13 -27.42 -39.89 -6.57
C SER A 13 -26.00 -39.62 -7.06
N SER A 14 -25.88 -38.89 -8.17
CA SER A 14 -24.59 -38.42 -8.70
C SER A 14 -23.90 -37.49 -7.70
N PRO A 15 -22.56 -37.42 -7.69
CA PRO A 15 -21.82 -36.48 -6.88
C PRO A 15 -22.12 -35.04 -7.33
N ALA A 16 -22.48 -34.18 -6.37
CA ALA A 16 -22.64 -32.75 -6.60
C ALA A 16 -21.33 -32.17 -7.15
N ARG A 17 -21.42 -31.53 -8.33
CA ARG A 17 -20.31 -30.75 -8.90
C ARG A 17 -19.91 -29.62 -7.94
N PRO A 18 -18.62 -29.28 -7.84
CA PRO A 18 -18.22 -28.05 -7.19
C PRO A 18 -18.76 -26.87 -8.01
N GLY A 19 -19.63 -26.08 -7.37
CA GLY A 19 -20.15 -24.84 -7.93
C GLY A 19 -19.00 -23.89 -8.25
N ARG A 20 -18.95 -23.49 -9.52
CA ARG A 20 -18.02 -22.53 -10.07
C ARG A 20 -18.28 -21.19 -9.38
N ARG A 21 -17.34 -20.75 -8.52
CA ARG A 21 -17.34 -19.44 -7.86
C ARG A 21 -17.24 -18.37 -8.95
N THR A 22 -18.37 -17.81 -9.36
CA THR A 22 -18.44 -16.72 -10.33
C THR A 22 -18.14 -15.41 -9.62
N GLU A 23 -17.08 -14.74 -10.05
CA GLU A 23 -16.54 -13.44 -9.58
C GLU A 23 -17.56 -12.29 -9.57
N SER A 24 -18.76 -12.50 -10.10
CA SER A 24 -19.81 -11.49 -10.20
C SER A 24 -20.64 -11.29 -8.92
N GLN A 25 -20.63 -12.24 -7.97
CA GLN A 25 -21.37 -12.09 -6.70
C GLN A 25 -20.65 -11.21 -5.68
N ASP A 26 -19.33 -11.05 -5.79
CA ASP A 26 -18.56 -10.21 -4.87
C ASP A 26 -18.85 -8.71 -5.08
N TYR A 27 -19.17 -8.30 -6.32
CA TYR A 27 -19.53 -6.92 -6.64
C TYR A 27 -20.93 -6.51 -6.14
N LEU A 28 -21.85 -7.47 -5.98
CA LEU A 28 -23.23 -7.20 -5.57
C LEU A 28 -23.39 -6.85 -4.08
N LEU A 29 -22.47 -7.32 -3.23
CA LEU A 29 -22.48 -7.00 -1.80
C LEU A 29 -22.04 -5.55 -1.52
N LEU A 30 -21.29 -4.92 -2.43
CA LEU A 30 -20.93 -3.51 -2.32
C LEU A 30 -21.98 -2.55 -2.87
N GLY A 31 -22.84 -3.01 -3.79
CA GLY A 31 -23.84 -2.17 -4.45
C GLY A 31 -25.16 -2.03 -3.69
N SER A 32 -25.33 -2.66 -2.53
CA SER A 32 -26.60 -2.63 -1.79
C SER A 32 -26.39 -2.43 -0.29
N GLY A 33 -26.46 -1.17 0.15
CA GLY A 33 -27.01 -0.84 1.46
C GLY A 33 -26.07 -0.47 2.60
N LEU A 34 -25.05 0.37 2.38
CA LEU A 34 -24.52 1.24 3.44
C LEU A 34 -24.47 2.68 2.93
N CYS A 35 -25.56 3.42 3.17
CA CYS A 35 -25.63 4.85 2.91
C CYS A 35 -24.61 5.61 3.75
N GLU A 36 -23.68 6.26 3.06
CA GLU A 36 -23.44 7.70 3.08
C GLU A 36 -24.19 8.47 4.19
N GLU A 37 -23.50 8.72 5.30
CA GLU A 37 -23.81 9.84 6.20
C GLU A 37 -22.49 10.45 6.73
N ASN A 38 -22.16 11.63 6.20
CA ASN A 38 -21.24 12.65 6.73
C ASN A 38 -19.73 12.33 6.87
N LEU A 39 -18.97 12.80 5.87
CA LEU A 39 -17.63 13.44 5.93
C LEU A 39 -16.75 13.16 7.18
N LEU A 40 -16.08 12.00 7.23
CA LEU A 40 -14.98 11.73 8.18
C LEU A 40 -13.85 10.93 7.50
N PRO A 41 -12.57 11.39 7.57
CA PRO A 41 -11.40 10.65 7.09
C PRO A 41 -11.06 9.40 7.95
N PRO A 42 -10.16 8.51 7.49
CA PRO A 42 -10.34 7.04 7.47
C PRO A 42 -9.80 6.31 8.72
N TYR A 43 -10.02 6.86 9.91
CA TYR A 43 -9.70 6.19 11.18
C TYR A 43 -10.79 6.46 12.22
N ALA A 44 -12.03 6.61 11.77
CA ALA A 44 -13.19 6.78 12.64
C ALA A 44 -13.33 5.55 13.57
N TYR A 45 -12.62 5.67 14.67
CA TYR A 45 -12.86 5.08 15.96
C TYR A 45 -14.39 4.98 16.09
N TYR A 46 -14.91 3.77 16.19
CA TYR A 46 -16.27 3.56 16.67
C TYR A 46 -16.23 3.59 18.21
N PRO A 47 -16.63 4.68 18.90
CA PRO A 47 -16.95 4.56 20.31
C PRO A 47 -18.37 5.03 20.58
N VAL A 48 -19.37 4.24 20.23
CA VAL A 48 -20.69 4.43 20.86
C VAL A 48 -21.24 3.09 21.31
N GLU A 49 -20.47 2.43 22.19
CA GLU A 49 -20.92 1.38 23.14
C GLU A 49 -19.80 0.82 24.04
N CYS A 50 -18.63 1.49 24.13
CA CYS A 50 -17.39 0.81 24.53
C CYS A 50 -17.12 0.73 26.05
N SER A 51 -17.70 1.58 26.91
CA SER A 51 -17.41 1.51 28.35
C SER A 51 -18.18 0.43 29.11
N GLU A 52 -19.41 0.10 28.67
CA GLU A 52 -20.24 -0.91 29.35
C GLU A 52 -19.88 -2.34 28.91
N LYS A 53 -19.53 -2.56 27.62
CA LYS A 53 -19.15 -3.88 27.08
C LYS A 53 -17.74 -4.33 27.48
N GLN A 54 -16.80 -3.39 27.64
CA GLN A 54 -15.42 -3.69 28.08
C GLN A 54 -15.37 -4.27 29.50
N LYS A 55 -16.34 -3.92 30.35
CA LYS A 55 -16.44 -4.38 31.73
C LYS A 55 -16.95 -5.83 31.87
N HIS A 56 -17.61 -6.36 30.84
CA HIS A 56 -18.27 -7.67 30.89
C HIS A 56 -17.53 -8.76 30.08
N ASP A 57 -16.79 -8.42 29.01
CA ASP A 57 -15.96 -9.37 28.26
C ASP A 57 -14.85 -8.68 27.44
N SER A 58 -13.66 -8.53 28.04
CA SER A 58 -12.47 -7.96 27.39
C SER A 58 -11.97 -8.80 26.21
N PHE A 59 -12.22 -10.12 26.20
CA PHE A 59 -11.72 -11.01 25.16
C PHE A 59 -12.56 -10.89 23.88
N SER A 60 -13.89 -10.84 24.01
CA SER A 60 -14.80 -10.58 22.90
C SER A 60 -14.53 -9.21 22.24
N HIS A 61 -14.21 -8.19 23.04
CA HIS A 61 -13.87 -6.86 22.53
C HIS A 61 -12.61 -6.87 21.66
N SER A 62 -11.50 -7.45 22.14
CA SER A 62 -10.26 -7.56 21.35
C SER A 62 -10.46 -8.36 20.06
N ARG A 63 -11.27 -9.42 20.10
CA ARG A 63 -11.58 -10.27 18.94
C ARG A 63 -12.47 -9.57 17.91
N SER A 64 -13.42 -8.75 18.37
CA SER A 64 -14.25 -7.90 17.51
C SER A 64 -13.38 -6.87 16.77
N ARG A 65 -12.48 -6.18 17.49
CA ARG A 65 -11.58 -5.18 16.91
C ARG A 65 -10.68 -5.74 15.82
N ILE A 66 -9.98 -6.85 16.07
CA ILE A 66 -9.11 -7.45 15.04
C ILE A 66 -9.91 -7.93 13.81
N ASN A 67 -11.16 -8.36 14.01
CA ASN A 67 -12.02 -8.76 12.90
C ASN A 67 -12.49 -7.55 12.06
N ALA A 68 -12.74 -6.40 12.69
CA ALA A 68 -13.00 -5.16 11.95
C ALA A 68 -11.80 -4.77 11.08
N TYR A 69 -10.58 -4.77 11.66
CA TYR A 69 -9.36 -4.48 10.90
C TYR A 69 -9.09 -5.50 9.78
N LYS A 70 -9.50 -6.76 9.92
CA LYS A 70 -9.44 -7.76 8.83
C LYS A 70 -10.31 -7.34 7.63
N GLY A 71 -11.49 -6.77 7.89
CA GLY A 71 -12.36 -6.24 6.84
C GLY A 71 -11.75 -5.03 6.15
N LEU A 72 -11.31 -4.05 6.93
CA LEU A 72 -10.72 -2.79 6.42
C LEU A 72 -9.43 -3.02 5.63
N ALA A 73 -8.57 -3.93 6.08
CA ALA A 73 -7.32 -4.26 5.39
C ALA A 73 -7.49 -5.17 4.16
N SER A 74 -8.73 -5.55 3.82
CA SER A 74 -8.98 -6.40 2.65
C SER A 74 -8.75 -5.61 1.35
N PRO A 75 -8.08 -6.20 0.33
CA PRO A 75 -7.87 -5.53 -0.95
C PRO A 75 -9.17 -5.08 -1.63
N ALA A 76 -10.23 -5.88 -1.50
CA ALA A 76 -11.54 -5.55 -2.07
C ALA A 76 -12.13 -4.28 -1.44
N TYR A 77 -12.06 -4.15 -0.11
CA TYR A 77 -12.52 -2.96 0.59
C TYR A 77 -11.65 -1.75 0.24
N LEU A 78 -10.32 -1.90 0.31
CA LEU A 78 -9.38 -0.82 -0.01
C LEU A 78 -9.61 -0.28 -1.43
N SER A 79 -9.77 -1.15 -2.42
CA SER A 79 -9.97 -0.75 -3.82
C SER A 79 -11.32 -0.10 -4.10
N LEU A 80 -12.39 -0.55 -3.43
CA LEU A 80 -13.76 -0.16 -3.80
C LEU A 80 -14.37 0.90 -2.88
N SER A 81 -13.87 1.01 -1.64
CA SER A 81 -14.42 1.92 -0.62
C SER A 81 -13.53 3.12 -0.35
N SER A 82 -12.28 3.14 -0.83
CA SER A 82 -11.35 4.25 -0.62
C SER A 82 -11.25 5.13 -1.85
N GLU A 83 -11.30 6.44 -1.67
CA GLU A 83 -11.07 7.43 -2.74
C GLU A 83 -9.62 7.39 -3.23
N ASP A 84 -8.66 7.34 -2.29
CA ASP A 84 -7.25 7.09 -2.57
C ASP A 84 -6.81 5.77 -1.92
N PRO A 85 -6.85 4.64 -2.66
CA PRO A 85 -6.51 3.33 -2.12
C PRO A 85 -5.04 3.20 -1.71
N VAL A 86 -4.13 3.93 -2.37
CA VAL A 86 -2.69 3.89 -2.06
C VAL A 86 -2.41 4.58 -0.73
N MET A 87 -2.92 5.81 -0.57
CA MET A 87 -2.74 6.57 0.67
C MET A 87 -3.38 5.84 1.85
N THR A 88 -4.62 5.40 1.70
CA THR A 88 -5.37 4.70 2.74
C THR A 88 -4.66 3.41 3.18
N ALA A 89 -4.17 2.61 2.23
CA ALA A 89 -3.44 1.38 2.55
C ALA A 89 -2.10 1.65 3.25
N LEU A 90 -1.38 2.72 2.87
CA LEU A 90 -0.14 3.11 3.53
C LEU A 90 -0.39 3.52 4.99
N GLU A 91 -1.37 4.38 5.25
CA GLU A 91 -1.73 4.82 6.60
C GLU A 91 -2.21 3.66 7.48
N LEU A 92 -3.15 2.85 6.96
CA LEU A 92 -3.65 1.68 7.67
C LEU A 92 -2.53 0.68 7.98
N SER A 93 -1.57 0.48 7.06
CA SER A 93 -0.43 -0.40 7.31
C SER A 93 0.42 0.07 8.49
N ASN A 94 0.60 1.38 8.67
CA ASN A 94 1.34 1.97 9.77
C ASN A 94 0.55 1.87 11.08
N GLU A 95 -0.75 2.18 11.06
CA GLU A 95 -1.62 2.04 12.23
C GLU A 95 -1.61 0.60 12.77
N LEU A 96 -1.76 -0.39 11.88
CA LEU A 96 -1.70 -1.81 12.25
C LEU A 96 -0.33 -2.21 12.81
N ALA A 97 0.75 -1.62 12.31
CA ALA A 97 2.09 -1.86 12.85
C ALA A 97 2.26 -1.27 14.27
N VAL A 98 1.68 -0.10 14.53
CA VAL A 98 1.64 0.52 15.86
C VAL A 98 0.78 -0.33 16.81
N LEU A 99 -0.42 -0.76 16.37
CA LEU A 99 -1.31 -1.62 17.15
C LEU A 99 -0.67 -2.96 17.49
N ALA A 100 0.11 -3.55 16.58
CA ALA A 100 0.88 -4.76 16.87
C ALA A 100 1.90 -4.60 18.00
N ASN A 101 2.36 -3.38 18.27
CA ASN A 101 3.28 -3.09 19.37
C ASN A 101 2.55 -2.80 20.69
N ILE A 102 1.34 -2.24 20.60
CA ILE A 102 0.47 -1.96 21.76
C ILE A 102 -0.18 -3.25 22.27
N GLU A 103 -0.80 -4.03 21.38
CA GLU A 103 -1.49 -5.27 21.72
C GLU A 103 -0.60 -6.49 21.56
N LYS A 104 -0.21 -7.10 22.68
CA LYS A 104 0.68 -8.27 22.67
C LYS A 104 -0.03 -9.56 22.25
N GLU A 105 -1.31 -9.71 22.59
CA GLU A 105 -2.08 -10.95 22.40
C GLU A 105 -2.33 -11.27 20.91
N PHE A 106 -2.63 -10.25 20.09
CA PHE A 106 -2.90 -10.38 18.66
C PHE A 106 -1.81 -9.78 17.77
N LYS A 107 -0.59 -9.58 18.31
CA LYS A 107 0.54 -8.96 17.63
C LYS A 107 0.81 -9.54 16.23
N ASN A 108 0.74 -10.86 16.10
CA ASN A 108 1.00 -11.54 14.84
C ASN A 108 -0.10 -11.29 13.79
N ASP A 109 -1.36 -11.23 14.21
CA ASP A 109 -2.48 -10.92 13.32
C ASP A 109 -2.38 -9.49 12.79
N TYR A 110 -2.12 -8.52 13.67
CA TYR A 110 -1.90 -7.13 13.25
C TYR A 110 -0.71 -6.97 12.30
N LYS A 111 0.41 -7.66 12.58
CA LYS A 111 1.56 -7.68 11.65
C LYS A 111 1.19 -8.25 10.28
N LYS A 112 0.39 -9.33 10.25
CA LYS A 112 -0.07 -9.94 9.00
C LYS A 112 -0.95 -8.98 8.21
N LEU A 113 -1.87 -8.28 8.87
CA LEU A 113 -2.74 -7.28 8.23
C LEU A 113 -1.94 -6.06 7.74
N SER A 114 -0.97 -5.59 8.53
CA SER A 114 -0.05 -4.53 8.09
C SER A 114 0.69 -4.95 6.82
N MET A 115 1.21 -6.17 6.78
CA MET A 115 1.87 -6.70 5.58
C MET A 115 0.92 -6.84 4.39
N GLN A 116 -0.33 -7.24 4.60
CA GLN A 116 -1.35 -7.32 3.55
C GLN A 116 -1.62 -5.96 2.91
N CYS A 117 -1.72 -4.89 3.70
CA CYS A 117 -1.85 -3.53 3.18
C CYS A 117 -0.61 -3.09 2.39
N LYS A 118 0.59 -3.44 2.88
CA LYS A 118 1.86 -3.17 2.17
C LYS A 118 1.95 -3.90 0.84
N ASP A 119 1.59 -5.18 0.81
CA ASP A 119 1.61 -6.01 -0.39
C ASP A 119 0.53 -5.56 -1.39
N PHE A 120 -0.62 -5.05 -0.93
CA PHE A 120 -1.63 -4.43 -1.79
C PHE A 120 -1.06 -3.26 -2.60
N VAL A 121 -0.37 -2.32 -1.94
CA VAL A 121 0.22 -1.16 -2.63
C VAL A 121 1.33 -1.57 -3.61
N VAL A 122 2.11 -2.60 -3.26
CA VAL A 122 3.10 -3.18 -4.20
C VAL A 122 2.40 -3.78 -5.41
N GLY A 123 1.30 -4.51 -5.21
CA GLY A 123 0.50 -5.06 -6.29
C GLY A 123 -0.09 -4.00 -7.22
N LEU A 124 -0.41 -2.80 -6.71
CA LEU A 124 -0.82 -1.68 -7.56
C LEU A 124 0.33 -1.18 -8.45
N LEU A 125 1.56 -1.12 -7.93
CA LEU A 125 2.75 -0.77 -8.73
C LEU A 125 3.10 -1.81 -9.79
N ASP A 126 2.82 -3.10 -9.54
CA ASP A 126 3.03 -4.19 -10.50
C ASP A 126 2.09 -4.07 -11.71
N LEU A 127 0.93 -3.43 -11.54
CA LEU A 127 -0.08 -3.26 -12.59
C LEU A 127 0.20 -2.08 -13.52
N CYS A 128 1.07 -1.15 -13.12
CA CYS A 128 1.40 0.03 -13.93
C CYS A 128 2.12 -0.35 -15.22
N ARG A 129 1.67 0.20 -16.36
CA ARG A 129 2.19 -0.11 -17.71
C ARG A 129 3.09 0.97 -18.30
N ASN A 130 2.99 2.19 -17.79
CA ASN A 130 3.74 3.34 -18.29
C ASN A 130 4.28 4.18 -17.12
N THR A 131 5.19 5.09 -17.44
CA THR A 131 5.83 5.97 -16.46
C THR A 131 4.84 6.94 -15.81
N GLU A 132 3.83 7.39 -16.56
CA GLU A 132 2.78 8.31 -16.06
C GLU A 132 1.96 7.68 -14.92
N GLU A 133 1.57 6.41 -15.06
CA GLU A 133 0.87 5.65 -14.02
C GLU A 133 1.75 5.45 -12.79
N VAL A 134 3.03 5.12 -12.98
CA VAL A 134 3.99 4.97 -11.87
C VAL A 134 4.16 6.31 -11.14
N GLU A 135 4.29 7.41 -11.88
CA GLU A 135 4.41 8.74 -11.32
C GLU A 135 3.15 9.15 -10.54
N ALA A 136 1.96 8.86 -11.07
CA ALA A 136 0.70 9.11 -10.38
C ALA A 136 0.64 8.35 -9.04
N ILE A 137 1.07 7.08 -9.00
CA ILE A 137 1.12 6.29 -7.75
C ILE A 137 2.14 6.87 -6.76
N LEU A 138 3.28 7.40 -7.22
CA LEU A 138 4.36 7.89 -6.35
C LEU A 138 4.17 9.33 -5.85
N ASN A 139 3.56 10.21 -6.64
CA ASN A 139 3.42 11.63 -6.34
C ASN A 139 2.11 11.98 -5.64
N GLY A 140 1.03 11.26 -5.95
CA GLY A 140 -0.30 11.62 -5.49
C GLY A 140 -0.91 12.84 -6.16
N ASP A 141 -2.03 13.29 -5.60
CA ASP A 141 -2.83 14.35 -6.22
C ASP A 141 -2.01 15.63 -6.42
N VAL A 142 -2.12 16.18 -7.63
CA VAL A 142 -1.28 17.26 -8.17
C VAL A 142 -1.60 18.60 -7.49
N GLU A 143 -2.76 18.73 -6.85
CA GLU A 143 -3.28 19.96 -6.26
C GLU A 143 -2.48 20.45 -5.04
N MET A 144 -1.84 19.55 -4.27
CA MET A 144 -1.04 19.94 -3.09
C MET A 144 0.30 20.62 -3.47
N SER A 145 0.76 20.42 -4.70
CA SER A 145 2.07 20.84 -5.19
C SER A 145 2.12 22.28 -5.71
N HIS A 146 0.97 22.96 -5.77
CA HIS A 146 0.88 24.35 -6.21
C HIS A 146 1.29 25.39 -5.15
N SER A 147 1.59 24.98 -3.91
CA SER A 147 1.88 25.88 -2.79
C SER A 147 3.36 26.19 -2.54
N SER A 148 4.29 25.42 -3.12
CA SER A 148 5.74 25.63 -2.97
C SER A 148 6.39 25.92 -4.32
N GLY A 149 6.95 27.11 -4.49
CA GLY A 149 7.50 27.65 -5.76
C GLY A 149 8.69 26.92 -6.40
N GLU A 150 8.88 25.61 -6.19
CA GLU A 150 9.87 24.78 -6.88
C GLU A 150 9.25 24.13 -8.13
N ARG A 151 9.22 24.90 -9.21
CA ARG A 151 8.51 24.64 -10.46
C ARG A 151 9.17 23.57 -11.36
N GLY A 152 9.58 22.43 -10.80
CA GLY A 152 10.20 21.39 -11.64
C GLY A 152 10.60 20.07 -10.98
N ARG A 153 10.28 19.81 -9.71
CA ARG A 153 10.57 18.51 -9.08
C ARG A 153 9.28 17.73 -8.78
N PRO A 154 9.19 16.46 -9.17
CA PRO A 154 8.05 15.62 -8.82
C PRO A 154 7.96 15.54 -7.29
N SER A 155 6.80 15.95 -6.76
CA SER A 155 6.48 15.89 -5.35
C SER A 155 6.17 14.44 -4.97
N LEU A 156 7.21 13.62 -4.80
CA LEU A 156 7.16 12.19 -4.43
C LEU A 156 6.55 11.96 -3.02
N SER A 157 5.34 12.45 -2.77
CA SER A 157 4.71 12.57 -1.45
C SER A 157 4.37 11.19 -0.87
N ARG A 158 3.72 10.33 -1.67
CA ARG A 158 3.38 8.95 -1.30
C ARG A 158 4.63 8.09 -1.14
N LEU A 159 5.67 8.32 -1.94
CA LEU A 159 6.97 7.65 -1.76
C LEU A 159 7.64 8.05 -0.43
N LYS A 160 7.67 9.35 -0.09
CA LYS A 160 8.20 9.82 1.20
C LYS A 160 7.46 9.17 2.36
N LEU A 161 6.13 9.04 2.25
CA LEU A 161 5.30 8.37 3.24
C LEU A 161 5.60 6.87 3.33
N ALA A 162 5.74 6.19 2.18
CA ALA A 162 6.09 4.77 2.13
C ALA A 162 7.46 4.48 2.77
N ILE A 163 8.42 5.40 2.62
CA ILE A 163 9.71 5.33 3.33
C ILE A 163 9.50 5.50 4.83
N LYS A 164 8.72 6.50 5.26
CA LYS A 164 8.40 6.75 6.68
C LYS A 164 7.72 5.55 7.34
N TYR A 165 6.86 4.84 6.63
CA TYR A 165 6.14 3.65 7.11
C TYR A 165 6.89 2.32 6.85
N GLU A 166 8.15 2.41 6.44
CA GLU A 166 9.04 1.28 6.18
C GLU A 166 8.45 0.22 5.23
N VAL A 167 7.82 0.66 4.13
CA VAL A 167 7.28 -0.22 3.09
C VAL A 167 8.39 -0.64 2.12
N LYS A 168 9.30 -1.48 2.60
CA LYS A 168 10.56 -1.81 1.91
C LYS A 168 10.37 -2.37 0.51
N LYS A 169 9.37 -3.24 0.30
CA LYS A 169 9.07 -3.82 -1.02
C LYS A 169 8.61 -2.79 -2.05
N PHE A 170 7.83 -1.81 -1.61
CA PHE A 170 7.35 -0.71 -2.47
C PHE A 170 8.52 0.15 -2.93
N VAL A 171 9.40 0.54 -2.00
CA VAL A 171 10.57 1.37 -2.33
C VAL A 171 11.55 0.61 -3.22
N ALA A 172 11.81 -0.67 -2.94
CA ALA A 172 12.73 -1.51 -3.72
C ALA A 172 12.16 -1.97 -5.07
N HIS A 173 10.92 -1.63 -5.39
CA HIS A 173 10.24 -2.08 -6.60
C HIS A 173 10.98 -1.58 -7.87
N PRO A 174 11.16 -2.41 -8.92
CA PRO A 174 11.86 -1.99 -10.14
C PRO A 174 11.28 -0.72 -10.79
N ASN A 175 9.96 -0.61 -10.88
CA ASN A 175 9.32 0.58 -11.48
C ASN A 175 9.56 1.84 -10.62
N CYS A 176 9.52 1.69 -9.29
CA CYS A 176 9.82 2.77 -8.36
C CYS A 176 11.29 3.22 -8.52
N GLN A 177 12.23 2.27 -8.46
CA GLN A 177 13.66 2.54 -8.62
C GLN A 177 14.01 3.17 -9.97
N GLN A 178 13.39 2.74 -11.06
CA GLN A 178 13.56 3.35 -12.38
C GLN A 178 13.14 4.82 -12.39
N GLN A 179 12.00 5.15 -11.76
CA GLN A 179 11.54 6.53 -11.64
C GLN A 179 12.50 7.37 -10.80
N LEU A 180 12.95 6.87 -9.64
CA LEU A 180 13.94 7.57 -8.81
C LEU A 180 15.25 7.80 -9.56
N LEU A 181 15.72 6.81 -10.32
CA LEU A 181 16.91 6.94 -11.14
C LEU A 181 16.74 7.96 -12.27
N SER A 182 15.55 8.02 -12.88
CA SER A 182 15.23 9.03 -13.89
C SER A 182 15.37 10.44 -13.31
N ILE A 183 14.78 10.67 -12.14
CA ILE A 183 14.84 11.96 -11.41
C ILE A 183 16.28 12.28 -10.97
N TRP A 184 17.04 11.27 -10.53
CA TRP A 184 18.42 11.47 -10.08
C TRP A 184 19.36 11.86 -11.22
N TYR A 185 19.17 11.27 -12.41
CA TYR A 185 20.04 11.47 -13.57
C TYR A 185 19.46 12.44 -14.62
N GLU A 186 18.40 13.18 -14.33
CA GLU A 186 17.71 14.06 -15.31
C GLU A 186 18.68 15.05 -15.99
N ASN A 187 19.52 15.73 -15.19
CA ASN A 187 20.52 16.68 -15.70
C ASN A 187 21.84 16.02 -16.13
N LEU A 188 22.00 14.71 -15.91
CA LEU A 188 23.23 13.94 -16.17
C LEU A 188 22.91 12.62 -16.89
N SER A 189 21.97 12.65 -17.83
CA SER A 189 21.44 11.46 -18.50
C SER A 189 22.54 10.67 -19.21
N GLY A 190 23.51 11.37 -19.80
CA GLY A 190 24.70 10.77 -20.41
C GLY A 190 25.59 10.01 -19.43
N LEU A 191 25.61 10.38 -18.14
CA LEU A 191 26.44 9.72 -17.12
C LEU A 191 25.87 8.35 -16.69
N ARG A 192 24.57 8.14 -16.84
CA ARG A 192 23.90 6.88 -16.45
C ARG A 192 24.50 5.67 -17.20
N GLN A 193 24.76 5.84 -18.49
CA GLN A 193 25.25 4.79 -19.40
C GLN A 193 26.79 4.67 -19.46
N GLN A 194 27.52 5.55 -18.76
CA GLN A 194 28.99 5.56 -18.74
C GLN A 194 29.58 4.42 -17.89
N THR A 195 30.84 4.09 -18.21
CA THR A 195 31.61 3.09 -17.47
C THR A 195 31.84 3.52 -16.02
N MET A 196 32.06 2.54 -15.12
CA MET A 196 32.30 2.83 -13.71
C MET A 196 33.52 3.74 -13.51
N ALA A 197 34.56 3.61 -14.34
CA ALA A 197 35.75 4.46 -14.28
C ALA A 197 35.42 5.94 -14.52
N VAL A 198 34.57 6.24 -15.52
CA VAL A 198 34.14 7.62 -15.81
C VAL A 198 33.29 8.17 -14.66
N LYS A 199 32.40 7.35 -14.07
CA LYS A 199 31.62 7.76 -12.88
C LYS A 199 32.53 8.12 -11.70
N PHE A 200 33.55 7.30 -11.41
CA PHE A 200 34.53 7.61 -10.35
C PHE A 200 35.32 8.88 -10.65
N LEU A 201 35.75 9.09 -11.90
CA LEU A 201 36.47 10.30 -12.30
C LEU A 201 35.60 11.54 -12.11
N VAL A 202 34.33 11.50 -12.54
CA VAL A 202 33.39 12.61 -12.34
C VAL A 202 33.19 12.91 -10.85
N VAL A 203 33.01 11.90 -10.00
CA VAL A 203 32.87 12.08 -8.55
C VAL A 203 34.12 12.74 -7.96
N LEU A 204 35.31 12.30 -8.38
CA LEU A 204 36.57 12.87 -7.91
C LEU A 204 36.78 14.31 -8.39
N ALA A 205 36.44 14.60 -9.64
CA ALA A 205 36.48 15.95 -10.20
C ALA A 205 35.53 16.90 -9.47
N VAL A 206 34.30 16.46 -9.17
CA VAL A 206 33.34 17.23 -8.37
C VAL A 206 33.87 17.44 -6.95
N ALA A 207 34.43 16.42 -6.32
CA ALA A 207 34.98 16.53 -4.96
C ALA A 207 36.12 17.57 -4.86
N VAL A 208 37.01 17.62 -5.85
CA VAL A 208 38.09 18.63 -5.92
C VAL A 208 37.55 20.02 -6.31
N GLY A 209 36.52 20.07 -7.16
CA GLY A 209 35.88 21.31 -7.64
C GLY A 209 34.85 21.93 -6.69
N LEU A 210 34.41 21.23 -5.64
CA LEU A 210 33.47 21.71 -4.62
C LEU A 210 33.77 23.12 -4.06
N PRO A 211 35.00 23.47 -3.65
CA PRO A 211 35.30 24.82 -3.15
C PRO A 211 35.12 25.92 -4.20
N PHE A 212 35.27 25.59 -5.49
CA PHE A 212 35.02 26.54 -6.57
C PHE A 212 33.51 26.63 -6.88
N LEU A 213 32.82 25.50 -6.92
CA LEU A 213 31.37 25.43 -7.13
C LEU A 213 30.58 26.17 -6.03
N SER A 214 31.04 26.10 -4.78
CA SER A 214 30.39 26.81 -3.66
C SER A 214 30.49 28.34 -3.81
N VAL A 215 31.65 28.86 -4.26
CA VAL A 215 31.85 30.28 -4.53
C VAL A 215 31.02 30.75 -5.73
N VAL A 216 30.97 29.95 -6.81
CA VAL A 216 30.14 30.25 -7.98
C VAL A 216 28.65 30.27 -7.63
N TYR A 217 28.17 29.30 -6.85
CA TYR A 217 26.77 29.24 -6.42
C TYR A 217 26.40 30.43 -5.53
N TRP A 218 27.33 30.92 -4.71
CA TRP A 218 27.11 32.11 -3.89
C TRP A 218 27.04 33.40 -4.73
N ILE A 219 27.88 33.53 -5.77
CA ILE A 219 27.94 34.73 -6.63
C ILE A 219 26.80 34.77 -7.65
N ALA A 220 26.39 33.61 -8.19
CA ALA A 220 25.38 33.50 -9.23
C ALA A 220 24.41 32.33 -8.96
N PRO A 221 23.43 32.49 -8.06
CA PRO A 221 22.49 31.43 -7.69
C PRO A 221 21.55 31.00 -8.84
N CYS A 222 21.52 31.74 -9.96
CA CYS A 222 20.70 31.43 -11.14
C CYS A 222 21.52 31.13 -12.40
N SER A 223 22.79 30.75 -12.29
CA SER A 223 23.53 30.22 -13.44
C SER A 223 22.98 28.85 -13.83
N LYS A 224 22.78 28.61 -15.13
CA LYS A 224 22.48 27.30 -15.70
C LYS A 224 23.60 26.30 -15.43
#